data_AF-A0A371NF29-F1
#
_entry.id   AF-A0A371NF29-F1
#
_cell.length_a   1.000
_cell.length_b   1.000
_cell.length_c   1.000
_cell.angle_alpha   90.00
_cell.angle_beta   90.00
_cell.angle_gamma   90.00
#
_symmetry.space_group_name_H-M   'P 1'
#
loop_
_entity.id
_entity.type
_entity.pdbx_description
1 polymer ?
#
loop_
_entity_poly.entity_id
_entity_poly.type
_entity_poly.pdbx_seq_one_letter_code
_entity_poly.pdbx_strand_id
1 'polypeptide(L)'
;MDDADLKKLLRFTITEKRVIEKLQIPPDAFLPLLFSIRFGGDWSLRKNSSRFMAIKEKVTRFDEDEMIGRTLEIVYLFLNPRIISEEGTVYRFEKCGSRNERELVSRPYRVVVDGDYILRAVLDPLDLKIRLKRLEKPLRFTGSGAYGVAHEMEHLEGEESEGTPFWEFEYEIEE
;
A
#
# COMPACT_ATOMS: atom_id res chain seq x y z
N MET A 1 21.91 6.21 18.07
CA MET A 1 22.41 6.11 16.68
C MET A 1 23.82 6.64 16.69
N ASP A 2 24.79 5.86 16.26
CA ASP A 2 26.20 6.27 16.23
C ASP A 2 26.57 6.96 14.90
N ASP A 3 27.83 7.43 14.78
CA ASP A 3 28.36 8.08 13.58
C ASP A 3 28.35 7.16 12.34
N ALA A 4 28.49 5.86 12.52
CA ALA A 4 28.52 4.89 11.43
C ALA A 4 27.10 4.67 10.87
N ASP A 5 26.11 4.57 11.74
CA ASP A 5 24.69 4.46 11.41
C ASP A 5 24.19 5.74 10.75
N LEU A 6 24.59 6.92 11.24
CA LEU A 6 24.29 8.19 10.59
C LEU A 6 24.83 8.23 9.15
N LYS A 7 26.08 7.80 8.94
CA LYS A 7 26.68 7.70 7.58
C LYS A 7 25.96 6.70 6.68
N LYS A 8 25.41 5.60 7.21
CA LYS A 8 24.60 4.64 6.45
C LYS A 8 23.26 5.26 6.06
N LEU A 9 22.57 5.89 7.01
CA LEU A 9 21.30 6.58 6.78
C LEU A 9 21.44 7.67 5.71
N LEU A 10 22.45 8.53 5.81
CA LEU A 10 22.70 9.58 4.82
C LEU A 10 22.96 9.00 3.42
N ARG A 11 23.76 7.93 3.31
CA ARG A 11 24.00 7.23 2.03
C ARG A 11 22.73 6.63 1.44
N PHE A 12 21.88 6.06 2.30
CA PHE A 12 20.58 5.53 1.90
C PHE A 12 19.68 6.64 1.35
N THR A 13 19.53 7.75 2.07
CA THR A 13 18.71 8.90 1.65
C THR A 13 19.20 9.53 0.34
N ILE A 14 20.53 9.64 0.14
CA ILE A 14 21.10 10.12 -1.13
C ILE A 14 20.75 9.17 -2.28
N THR A 15 20.73 7.86 -2.02
CA THR A 15 20.36 6.85 -3.01
C THR A 15 18.89 6.95 -3.38
N GLU A 16 17.99 7.14 -2.40
CA GLU A 16 16.57 7.42 -2.66
C GLU A 16 16.39 8.63 -3.58
N LYS A 17 17.09 9.75 -3.29
CA LYS A 17 17.04 10.95 -4.14
C LYS A 17 17.43 10.66 -5.59
N ARG A 18 18.55 9.95 -5.80
CA ARG A 18 19.02 9.57 -7.14
C ARG A 18 18.04 8.65 -7.86
N VAL A 19 17.37 7.76 -7.13
CA VAL A 19 16.36 6.87 -7.69
C VAL A 19 15.14 7.67 -8.15
N ILE A 20 14.64 8.61 -7.33
CA ILE A 20 13.53 9.49 -7.69
C ILE A 20 13.84 10.25 -8.99
N GLU A 21 15.03 10.85 -9.07
CA GLU A 21 15.48 11.57 -10.27
C GLU A 21 15.53 10.66 -11.51
N LYS A 22 16.04 9.43 -11.37
CA LYS A 22 16.11 8.44 -12.47
C LYS A 22 14.75 7.95 -12.94
N LEU A 23 13.78 7.84 -12.05
CA LEU A 23 12.42 7.38 -12.38
C LEU A 23 11.62 8.46 -13.12
N GLN A 24 12.08 9.71 -13.12
CA GLN A 24 11.44 10.85 -13.77
C GLN A 24 9.98 11.07 -13.34
N ILE A 25 9.68 10.77 -12.08
CA ILE A 25 8.38 11.04 -11.46
C ILE A 25 8.46 12.27 -10.55
N PRO A 26 7.34 12.98 -10.30
CA PRO A 26 7.31 14.09 -9.36
C PRO A 26 7.85 13.64 -7.98
N PRO A 27 8.72 14.42 -7.31
CA PRO A 27 9.27 14.02 -6.00
C PRO A 27 8.19 13.73 -4.96
N ASP A 28 7.10 14.50 -4.98
CA ASP A 28 5.95 14.31 -4.09
C ASP A 28 5.22 12.98 -4.32
N ALA A 29 5.26 12.45 -5.55
CA ALA A 29 4.69 11.15 -5.89
C ALA A 29 5.40 10.00 -5.17
N PHE A 30 6.64 10.23 -4.71
CA PHE A 30 7.42 9.21 -4.01
C PHE A 30 7.04 9.11 -2.52
N LEU A 31 6.35 10.10 -1.95
CA LEU A 31 6.02 10.12 -0.51
C LEU A 31 5.18 8.92 -0.07
N PRO A 32 4.05 8.55 -0.73
CA PRO A 32 3.30 7.35 -0.34
C PRO A 32 4.13 6.08 -0.41
N LEU A 33 5.00 5.96 -1.42
CA LEU A 33 5.90 4.81 -1.54
C LEU A 33 6.90 4.75 -0.38
N LEU A 34 7.53 5.88 -0.03
CA LEU A 34 8.46 5.96 1.10
C LEU A 34 7.78 5.59 2.42
N PHE A 35 6.57 6.10 2.66
CA PHE A 35 5.83 5.82 3.88
C PHE A 35 5.41 4.35 3.94
N SER A 36 4.90 3.78 2.85
CA SER A 36 4.56 2.36 2.79
C SER A 36 5.78 1.46 3.03
N ILE A 37 6.95 1.82 2.47
CA ILE A 37 8.21 1.08 2.67
C ILE A 37 8.73 1.19 4.11
N ARG A 38 8.70 2.38 4.71
CA ARG A 38 9.33 2.66 6.01
C ARG A 38 8.44 2.34 7.20
N PHE A 39 7.14 2.57 7.07
CA PHE A 39 6.16 2.48 8.15
C PHE A 39 5.12 1.39 7.91
N GLY A 40 5.10 0.79 6.71
CA GLY A 40 4.11 -0.21 6.34
C GLY A 40 2.76 0.39 5.99
N GLY A 41 1.79 -0.46 5.67
CA GLY A 41 0.44 -0.05 5.28
C GLY A 41 0.33 0.44 3.84
N ASP A 42 -0.91 0.72 3.46
CA ASP A 42 -1.28 1.43 2.26
C ASP A 42 -1.27 2.94 2.54
N TRP A 43 -1.03 3.75 1.52
CA TRP A 43 -0.94 5.20 1.67
C TRP A 43 -1.46 5.92 0.44
N SER A 44 -2.10 7.05 0.66
CA SER A 44 -2.50 7.97 -0.40
C SER A 44 -2.04 9.39 -0.09
N LEU A 45 -1.88 10.19 -1.15
CA LEU A 45 -1.57 11.61 -1.05
C LEU A 45 -2.22 12.35 -2.22
N ARG A 46 -3.03 13.35 -1.88
CA ARG A 46 -3.49 14.37 -2.83
C ARG A 46 -2.65 15.62 -2.65
N LYS A 47 -2.01 16.09 -3.73
CA LYS A 47 -1.24 17.34 -3.71
C LYS A 47 -1.50 18.11 -5.01
N ASN A 48 -1.96 19.35 -4.88
CA ASN A 48 -2.47 20.14 -6.00
C ASN A 48 -3.55 19.34 -6.77
N SER A 49 -3.39 19.17 -8.08
CA SER A 49 -4.26 18.35 -8.93
C SER A 49 -3.79 16.90 -9.10
N SER A 50 -2.68 16.50 -8.47
CA SER A 50 -2.13 15.13 -8.59
C SER A 50 -2.56 14.25 -7.43
N ARG A 51 -2.84 12.99 -7.75
CA ARG A 51 -3.25 11.95 -6.78
C ARG A 51 -2.23 10.82 -6.81
N PHE A 52 -1.81 10.35 -5.65
CA PHE A 52 -0.80 9.30 -5.51
C PHE A 52 -1.31 8.24 -4.55
N MET A 53 -1.12 6.97 -4.89
CA MET A 53 -1.56 5.85 -4.07
C MET A 53 -0.50 4.76 -4.05
N ALA A 54 -0.15 4.26 -2.88
CA ALA A 54 0.75 3.14 -2.66
C ALA A 54 0.00 1.99 -2.01
N ILE A 55 -0.06 0.85 -2.69
CA ILE A 55 -0.75 -0.37 -2.22
C ILE A 55 0.28 -1.45 -1.94
N LYS A 56 0.22 -2.05 -0.75
CA LYS A 56 1.14 -3.06 -0.29
C LYS A 56 0.51 -4.45 -0.31
N GLU A 57 1.22 -5.38 -0.93
CA GLU A 57 0.98 -6.81 -0.85
C GLU A 57 2.13 -7.51 -0.13
N LYS A 58 1.81 -8.65 0.49
CA LYS A 58 2.78 -9.54 1.13
C LYS A 58 2.70 -10.90 0.47
N VAL A 59 3.85 -11.41 0.03
CA VAL A 59 3.97 -12.75 -0.53
C VAL A 59 4.96 -13.53 0.32
N THR A 60 4.43 -14.41 1.17
CA THR A 60 5.23 -15.30 2.01
C THR A 60 5.49 -16.60 1.26
N ARG A 61 6.75 -17.04 1.26
CA ARG A 61 7.15 -18.38 0.84
C ARG A 61 7.94 -19.01 1.97
N PHE A 62 7.59 -20.25 2.30
CA PHE A 62 8.28 -21.06 3.29
C PHE A 62 8.78 -22.32 2.59
N ASP A 63 10.07 -22.60 2.74
CA ASP A 63 10.70 -23.83 2.29
C ASP A 63 10.67 -24.82 3.46
N GLU A 64 9.93 -25.92 3.32
CA GLU A 64 9.79 -26.93 4.37
C GLU A 64 11.02 -27.82 4.51
N ASP A 65 11.83 -27.96 3.46
CA ASP A 65 13.06 -28.77 3.50
C ASP A 65 14.17 -28.01 4.23
N GLU A 66 14.35 -26.74 3.89
CA GLU A 66 15.34 -25.86 4.52
C GLU A 66 14.85 -25.23 5.83
N MET A 67 13.55 -25.37 6.14
CA MET A 67 12.87 -24.74 7.28
C MET A 67 13.07 -23.22 7.34
N ILE A 68 13.17 -22.57 6.18
CA ILE A 68 13.41 -21.12 6.04
C ILE A 68 12.28 -20.50 5.22
N GLY A 69 11.74 -19.39 5.73
CA GLY A 69 10.76 -18.58 5.01
C GLY A 69 11.21 -17.14 4.79
N ARG A 70 10.63 -16.52 3.77
CA ARG A 70 10.71 -15.07 3.58
C ARG A 70 9.37 -14.50 3.12
N THR A 71 9.08 -13.31 3.60
CA THR A 71 7.96 -12.49 3.12
C THR A 71 8.52 -11.39 2.24
N LEU A 72 8.16 -11.42 0.96
CA LEU A 72 8.40 -10.30 0.07
C LEU A 72 7.31 -9.27 0.30
N GLU A 73 7.69 -8.04 0.65
CA GLU A 73 6.77 -6.92 0.60
C GLU A 73 6.82 -6.28 -0.78
N ILE A 74 5.67 -6.20 -1.43
CA ILE A 74 5.52 -5.62 -2.77
C ILE A 74 4.67 -4.35 -2.61
N VAL A 75 5.23 -3.20 -2.96
CA VAL A 75 4.50 -1.93 -2.94
C VAL A 75 4.29 -1.46 -4.39
N TYR A 76 3.04 -1.20 -4.74
CA TYR A 76 2.65 -0.64 -6.03
C TYR A 76 2.29 0.82 -5.86
N LEU A 77 3.08 1.72 -6.46
CA LEU A 77 2.80 3.14 -6.52
C LEU A 77 2.07 3.45 -7.82
N PHE A 78 0.94 4.16 -7.71
CA PHE A 78 0.14 4.69 -8.81
C PHE A 78 0.16 6.21 -8.78
N LEU A 79 0.40 6.82 -9.95
CA LEU A 79 0.18 8.24 -10.18
C LEU A 79 -1.14 8.42 -10.91
N ASN A 80 -1.99 9.30 -10.39
CA ASN A 80 -3.36 9.55 -10.82
C ASN A 80 -4.14 8.24 -11.01
N PRO A 81 -4.29 7.44 -9.93
CA PRO A 81 -4.98 6.17 -10.01
C PRO A 81 -6.44 6.35 -10.48
N ARG A 82 -6.93 5.34 -11.18
CA ARG A 82 -8.32 5.22 -11.65
C ARG A 82 -8.76 3.77 -11.52
N ILE A 83 -9.91 3.55 -10.87
CA ILE A 83 -10.55 2.24 -10.84
C ILE A 83 -11.20 2.01 -12.21
N ILE A 84 -10.84 0.90 -12.85
CA ILE A 84 -11.38 0.47 -14.14
C ILE A 84 -12.60 -0.42 -13.95
N SER A 85 -12.60 -1.27 -12.93
CA SER A 85 -13.71 -2.17 -12.62
C SER A 85 -13.64 -2.66 -11.18
N GLU A 86 -14.80 -2.93 -10.60
CA GLU A 86 -14.98 -3.53 -9.28
C GLU A 86 -15.92 -4.74 -9.37
N GLU A 87 -15.69 -5.75 -8.55
CA GLU A 87 -16.47 -7.00 -8.54
C GLU A 87 -16.57 -7.59 -7.14
N GLY A 88 -17.79 -8.02 -6.78
CA GLY A 88 -18.13 -8.64 -5.50
C GLY A 88 -18.17 -7.64 -4.34
N THR A 89 -18.73 -8.06 -3.21
CA THR A 89 -18.83 -7.24 -1.99
C THR A 89 -18.36 -8.06 -0.80
N VAL A 90 -17.50 -7.47 0.02
CA VAL A 90 -17.01 -8.06 1.27
C VAL A 90 -17.27 -7.08 2.40
N TYR A 91 -17.92 -7.56 3.45
CA TYR A 91 -18.08 -6.85 4.71
C TYR A 91 -16.88 -7.16 5.60
N ARG A 92 -16.22 -6.13 6.11
CA ARG A 92 -15.02 -6.28 6.93
C ARG A 92 -14.83 -5.11 7.88
N PHE A 93 -13.99 -5.32 8.88
CA PHE A 93 -13.54 -4.24 9.74
C PHE A 93 -12.30 -3.54 9.17
N GLU A 94 -12.33 -2.22 9.21
CA GLU A 94 -11.19 -1.35 8.91
C GLU A 94 -10.98 -0.33 10.03
N LYS A 95 -9.73 0.09 10.23
CA LYS A 95 -9.41 1.24 11.09
C LYS A 95 -8.71 2.29 10.24
N CYS A 96 -9.35 3.45 10.07
CA CYS A 96 -8.69 4.62 9.50
C CYS A 96 -7.87 5.32 10.59
N GLY A 97 -6.74 5.94 10.23
CA GLY A 97 -5.91 6.71 11.17
C GLY A 97 -6.62 7.89 11.82
N SER A 98 -7.69 8.41 11.18
CA SER A 98 -8.55 9.47 11.70
C SER A 98 -9.61 8.97 12.71
N ARG A 99 -9.80 7.65 12.84
CA ARG A 99 -10.84 7.03 13.67
C ARG A 99 -10.24 6.34 14.90
N ASN A 100 -10.95 6.43 16.02
CA ASN A 100 -10.50 5.83 17.29
C ASN A 100 -10.64 4.30 17.27
N GLU A 101 -11.74 3.80 16.72
CA GLU A 101 -12.11 2.39 16.68
C GLU A 101 -12.24 1.86 15.24
N ARG A 102 -12.43 0.54 15.11
CA ARG A 102 -12.73 -0.08 13.82
C ARG A 102 -14.19 0.13 13.46
N GLU A 103 -14.46 0.29 12.18
CA GLU A 103 -15.82 0.35 11.64
C GLU A 103 -16.02 -0.81 10.66
N LEU A 104 -17.23 -1.35 10.61
CA LEU A 104 -17.64 -2.32 9.60
C LEU A 104 -17.92 -1.57 8.30
N VAL A 105 -17.19 -1.90 7.26
CA VAL A 105 -17.31 -1.30 5.93
C VAL A 105 -17.58 -2.38 4.89
N SER A 106 -18.08 -1.96 3.73
CA SER A 106 -18.17 -2.82 2.55
C SER A 106 -17.08 -2.44 1.55
N ARG A 107 -16.43 -3.44 0.96
CA ARG A 107 -15.36 -3.27 -0.02
C ARG A 107 -15.56 -4.21 -1.22
N PRO A 108 -15.09 -3.83 -2.41
CA PRO A 108 -15.05 -4.76 -3.53
C PRO A 108 -14.11 -5.93 -3.23
N TYR A 109 -14.52 -7.16 -3.56
CA TYR A 109 -13.63 -8.33 -3.42
C TYR A 109 -12.44 -8.25 -4.38
N ARG A 110 -12.70 -7.72 -5.58
CA ARG A 110 -11.73 -7.56 -6.66
C ARG A 110 -11.84 -6.19 -7.28
N VAL A 111 -10.69 -5.60 -7.58
CA VAL A 111 -10.58 -4.31 -8.27
C VAL A 111 -9.53 -4.40 -9.38
N VAL A 112 -9.74 -3.66 -10.45
CA VAL A 112 -8.73 -3.38 -11.47
C VAL A 112 -8.42 -1.90 -11.45
N VAL A 113 -7.14 -1.55 -11.26
CA VAL A 113 -6.67 -0.18 -11.13
C VAL A 113 -5.65 0.11 -12.21
N ASP A 114 -5.78 1.28 -12.81
CA ASP A 114 -4.80 1.84 -13.72
C ASP A 114 -4.28 3.18 -13.20
N GLY A 115 -3.23 3.72 -13.82
CA GLY A 115 -2.69 5.03 -13.50
C GLY A 115 -1.79 5.54 -14.62
N ASP A 116 -1.47 6.83 -14.60
CA ASP A 116 -0.58 7.45 -15.59
C ASP A 116 0.86 6.91 -15.48
N TYR A 117 1.23 6.46 -14.28
CA TYR A 117 2.47 5.77 -14.00
C TYR A 117 2.25 4.73 -12.90
N ILE A 118 2.76 3.52 -13.14
CA ILE A 118 2.70 2.42 -12.16
C ILE A 118 4.13 1.95 -11.88
N LEU A 119 4.54 2.00 -10.62
CA LEU A 119 5.82 1.48 -10.15
C LEU A 119 5.58 0.31 -9.21
N ARG A 120 6.31 -0.79 -9.42
CA ARG A 120 6.40 -1.87 -8.45
C ARG A 120 7.74 -1.81 -7.73
N ALA A 121 7.70 -1.74 -6.41
CA ALA A 121 8.83 -1.95 -5.52
C ALA A 121 8.72 -3.32 -4.85
N VAL A 122 9.79 -4.11 -4.89
CA VAL A 122 9.86 -5.41 -4.20
C VAL A 122 10.99 -5.35 -3.18
N LEU A 123 10.64 -5.54 -1.91
CA LEU A 123 11.55 -5.55 -0.77
C LEU A 123 11.82 -7.00 -0.41
N ASP A 124 13.08 -7.42 -0.53
CA ASP A 124 13.51 -8.74 -0.12
C ASP A 124 14.32 -8.64 1.18
N PRO A 125 13.84 -9.23 2.29
CA PRO A 125 14.50 -9.14 3.58
C PRO A 125 15.82 -9.92 3.64
N LEU A 126 16.04 -10.92 2.78
CA LEU A 126 17.28 -11.69 2.76
C LEU A 126 18.35 -11.03 1.90
N ASP A 127 17.96 -10.45 0.75
CA ASP A 127 18.91 -9.75 -0.13
C ASP A 127 19.23 -8.33 0.34
N LEU A 128 18.45 -7.76 1.27
CA LEU A 128 18.48 -6.36 1.69
C LEU A 128 18.39 -5.38 0.50
N LYS A 129 17.58 -5.74 -0.50
CA LYS A 129 17.42 -4.98 -1.75
C LYS A 129 15.98 -4.57 -1.99
N ILE A 130 15.82 -3.34 -2.45
CA ILE A 130 14.56 -2.81 -2.99
C ILE A 130 14.70 -2.76 -4.51
N ARG A 131 13.91 -3.58 -5.20
CA ARG A 131 13.92 -3.68 -6.67
C ARG A 131 12.73 -2.93 -7.24
N LEU A 132 13.01 -1.96 -8.10
CA LEU A 132 12.00 -1.10 -8.72
C LEU A 132 11.79 -1.48 -10.18
N LYS A 133 10.53 -1.56 -10.60
CA LYS A 133 10.16 -1.82 -12.00
C LYS A 133 8.93 -1.01 -12.38
N ARG A 134 9.01 -0.24 -13.46
CA ARG A 134 7.84 0.40 -14.07
C ARG A 134 6.97 -0.67 -14.73
N LEU A 135 5.66 -0.53 -14.57
CA LEU A 135 4.64 -1.38 -15.18
C LEU A 135 3.82 -0.55 -16.17
N GLU A 136 3.34 -1.20 -17.23
CA GLU A 136 2.64 -0.54 -18.34
C GLU A 136 1.17 -0.94 -18.46
N LYS A 137 0.71 -1.88 -17.61
CA LYS A 137 -0.63 -2.43 -17.68
C LYS A 137 -1.36 -2.20 -16.36
N PRO A 138 -2.70 -2.05 -16.40
CA PRO A 138 -3.53 -2.07 -15.20
C PRO A 138 -3.26 -3.30 -14.34
N LEU A 139 -3.40 -3.13 -13.03
CA LEU A 139 -3.20 -4.18 -12.06
C LEU A 139 -4.54 -4.63 -11.49
N ARG A 140 -4.66 -5.94 -11.28
CA ARG A 140 -5.79 -6.55 -10.61
C ARG A 140 -5.38 -6.89 -9.18
N PHE A 141 -6.17 -6.44 -8.22
CA PHE A 141 -6.05 -6.82 -6.82
C PHE A 141 -7.28 -7.62 -6.38
N THR A 142 -7.08 -8.47 -5.38
CA THR A 142 -8.13 -9.26 -4.72
C THR A 142 -7.89 -9.27 -3.22
N GLY A 143 -8.94 -9.46 -2.43
CA GLY A 143 -8.80 -9.55 -0.98
C GLY A 143 -8.17 -8.30 -0.38
N SER A 144 -7.17 -8.45 0.49
CA SER A 144 -6.55 -7.32 1.21
C SER A 144 -6.07 -6.19 0.30
N GLY A 145 -5.47 -6.51 -0.86
CA GLY A 145 -5.03 -5.49 -1.80
C GLY A 145 -6.18 -4.72 -2.45
N ALA A 146 -7.31 -5.39 -2.72
CA ALA A 146 -8.49 -4.73 -3.27
C ALA A 146 -9.14 -3.78 -2.25
N TYR A 147 -9.16 -4.20 -0.99
CA TYR A 147 -9.69 -3.37 0.09
C TYR A 147 -8.81 -2.15 0.36
N GLY A 148 -7.48 -2.34 0.34
CA GLY A 148 -6.52 -1.24 0.43
C GLY A 148 -6.67 -0.23 -0.70
N VAL A 149 -6.83 -0.69 -1.94
CA VAL A 149 -7.15 0.19 -3.08
C VAL A 149 -8.41 1.01 -2.81
N ALA A 150 -9.52 0.36 -2.44
CA ALA A 150 -10.79 1.05 -2.24
C ALA A 150 -10.69 2.09 -1.11
N HIS A 151 -10.05 1.73 0.02
CA HIS A 151 -9.80 2.63 1.14
C HIS A 151 -8.96 3.86 0.73
N GLU A 152 -7.86 3.66 0.02
CA GLU A 152 -7.00 4.77 -0.40
C GLU A 152 -7.63 5.62 -1.51
N MET A 153 -8.49 5.05 -2.35
CA MET A 153 -9.26 5.80 -3.34
C MET A 153 -10.31 6.70 -2.68
N GLU A 154 -11.01 6.25 -1.64
CA GLU A 154 -11.93 7.07 -0.84
C GLU A 154 -11.22 8.33 -0.29
N HIS A 155 -10.01 8.18 0.26
CA HIS A 155 -9.19 9.31 0.73
C HIS A 155 -8.85 10.30 -0.39
N LEU A 156 -8.49 9.79 -1.57
CA LEU A 156 -8.13 10.61 -2.71
C LEU A 156 -9.34 11.39 -3.27
N GLU A 157 -10.53 10.81 -3.20
CA GLU A 157 -11.80 11.39 -3.65
C GLU A 157 -12.41 12.32 -2.59
N GLY A 158 -12.02 12.17 -1.33
CA GLY A 158 -12.59 12.93 -0.22
C GLY A 158 -13.96 12.39 0.21
N GLU A 159 -14.25 11.14 -0.14
CA GLU A 159 -15.49 10.42 0.13
C GLU A 159 -15.23 9.40 1.25
N GLU A 160 -14.92 9.87 2.48
CA GLU A 160 -14.83 8.94 3.61
C GLU A 160 -16.22 8.35 3.90
N SER A 161 -16.41 7.10 3.52
CA SER A 161 -17.60 6.31 3.83
C SER A 161 -17.78 6.19 5.36
N GLU A 162 -18.95 6.54 5.88
CA GLU A 162 -19.29 6.21 7.28
C GLU A 162 -19.58 4.72 7.39
N GLY A 163 -18.68 3.97 8.02
CA GLY A 163 -18.90 2.56 8.33
C GLY A 163 -19.87 2.37 9.50
N THR A 164 -20.37 1.15 9.69
CA THR A 164 -21.16 0.81 10.87
C THR A 164 -20.22 0.73 12.08
N PRO A 165 -20.50 1.46 13.18
CA PRO A 165 -19.66 1.43 14.36
C PRO A 165 -19.54 0.04 14.99
N PHE A 166 -18.41 -0.23 15.65
CA PHE A 166 -18.15 -1.52 16.30
C PHE A 166 -19.15 -1.85 17.43
N TRP A 167 -19.68 -0.85 18.13
CA TRP A 167 -20.61 -1.05 19.25
C TRP A 167 -22.03 -1.47 18.84
N GLU A 168 -22.33 -1.57 17.54
CA GLU A 168 -23.58 -2.12 17.03
C GLU A 168 -23.61 -3.67 17.07
N PHE A 169 -22.49 -4.33 17.42
CA PHE A 169 -22.39 -5.78 17.51
C PHE A 169 -22.92 -6.31 18.84
N GLU A 170 -23.62 -7.44 18.79
CA GLU A 170 -24.09 -8.18 19.96
C GLU A 170 -23.17 -9.38 20.24
N TYR A 171 -22.99 -9.72 21.52
CA TYR A 171 -22.27 -10.92 21.93
C TYR A 171 -23.21 -12.13 21.93
N GLU A 172 -22.84 -13.18 21.21
CA GLU A 172 -23.47 -14.50 21.26
C GLU A 172 -22.42 -15.52 21.73
N ILE A 173 -22.81 -16.45 22.61
CA ILE A 173 -21.95 -17.56 23.04
C ILE A 173 -22.44 -18.80 22.29
N GLU A 174 -21.58 -19.38 21.44
CA GLU A 174 -21.85 -20.65 20.77
C GLU A 174 -21.63 -21.83 21.76
N GLU A 175 -22.58 -22.78 21.81
CA GLU A 175 -22.50 -24.02 22.60
C GLU A 175 -21.73 -25.14 21.88
#